data_AF-A0A928BXZ2-F1
#
_entry.id   AF-A0A928BXZ2-F1
#
_cell.length_a   1.000
_cell.length_b   1.000
_cell.length_c   1.000
_cell.angle_alpha   90.00
_cell.angle_beta   90.00
_cell.angle_gamma   90.00
#
_symmetry.space_group_name_H-M   'P 1'
#
loop_
_entity.id
_entity.type
_entity.pdbx_description
1 polymer ?
#
loop_
_entity_poly.entity_id
_entity_poly.type
_entity_poly.pdbx_seq_one_letter_code
_entity_poly.pdbx_strand_id
1 'polypeptide(L)'
;MNGALDDYIVSLVLLLLAVVIAFGKGDFLISGYNTASKEKRAKYNVQRLRLLVSSLLVLITIGLVVAALLGWGEAEREYLSIGIAVLVVIYFILIYTWVKKK
;
A
#
# COMPACT_ATOMS: atom_id res chain seq x y z
N MET A 1 -25.60 -6.24 1.38
CA MET A 1 -25.11 -5.88 2.74
C MET A 1 -23.88 -6.66 3.18
N ASN A 2 -23.59 -7.87 2.65
CA ASN A 2 -22.43 -8.66 3.11
C ASN A 2 -21.06 -8.06 2.71
N GLY A 3 -20.95 -7.39 1.56
CA GLY A 3 -19.66 -6.85 1.09
C GLY A 3 -19.09 -5.67 1.89
N ALA A 4 -19.94 -4.89 2.58
CA ALA A 4 -19.46 -3.73 3.34
C ALA A 4 -18.69 -4.14 4.61
N LEU A 5 -19.12 -5.22 5.29
CA LEU A 5 -18.39 -5.74 6.44
C LEU A 5 -17.00 -6.24 6.05
N ASP A 6 -16.91 -6.93 4.91
CA ASP A 6 -15.65 -7.43 4.37
C ASP A 6 -14.70 -6.27 4.05
N ASP A 7 -15.19 -5.20 3.42
CA ASP A 7 -14.40 -3.99 3.13
C ASP A 7 -13.84 -3.36 4.41
N TYR A 8 -14.62 -3.28 5.49
CA TYR A 8 -14.15 -2.72 6.76
C TYR A 8 -13.08 -3.60 7.41
N ILE A 9 -13.23 -4.91 7.38
CA ILE A 9 -12.23 -5.85 7.91
C ILE A 9 -10.92 -5.72 7.14
N VAL A 10 -10.98 -5.73 5.80
CA VAL A 10 -9.81 -5.55 4.94
C VAL A 10 -9.15 -4.20 5.20
N SER A 11 -9.94 -3.12 5.28
CA SER A 11 -9.46 -1.77 5.57
C SER A 11 -8.73 -1.68 6.91
N LEU A 12 -9.27 -2.32 7.96
CA LEU A 12 -8.63 -2.36 9.27
C LEU A 12 -7.27 -3.06 9.21
N VAL A 13 -7.19 -4.20 8.54
CA VAL A 13 -5.93 -4.94 8.37
C VAL A 13 -4.91 -4.09 7.61
N LEU A 14 -5.30 -3.48 6.49
CA LEU A 14 -4.40 -2.63 5.69
C LEU A 14 -3.91 -1.42 6.49
N LEU A 15 -4.77 -0.79 7.29
CA LEU A 15 -4.39 0.33 8.15
C LEU A 15 -3.39 -0.08 9.21
N LEU A 16 -3.62 -1.22 9.88
CA LEU A 16 -2.68 -1.76 10.87
C LEU A 16 -1.32 -2.07 10.25
N LEU A 17 -1.29 -2.68 9.05
CA LEU A 17 -0.06 -2.93 8.31
C LEU A 17 0.65 -1.63 7.94
N ALA A 18 -0.08 -0.61 7.47
CA ALA A 18 0.48 0.69 7.13
C ALA A 18 1.18 1.33 8.34
N VAL A 19 0.53 1.31 9.50
CA VAL A 19 1.09 1.81 10.76
C VAL A 19 2.35 1.03 11.14
N VAL A 20 2.28 -0.31 11.18
CA VAL A 20 3.42 -1.17 11.55
C VAL A 20 4.63 -0.94 10.63
N ILE A 21 4.41 -0.77 9.32
CA ILE A 21 5.45 -0.46 8.34
C ILE A 21 6.00 0.95 8.51
N ALA A 22 5.15 1.96 8.73
CA ALA A 22 5.56 3.35 8.93
C ALA A 22 6.53 3.48 10.13
N PHE A 23 6.25 2.75 11.22
CA PHE A 23 7.12 2.70 12.40
C PHE A 23 8.36 1.79 12.23
N GLY A 24 8.56 1.18 11.06
CA GLY A 24 9.72 0.33 10.76
C GLY A 24 9.70 -1.04 11.42
N LYS A 25 8.59 -1.43 12.03
CA LYS A 25 8.39 -2.76 12.63
C LYS A 25 7.95 -3.79 11.58
N GLY A 26 7.51 -3.34 10.41
CA GLY A 26 7.00 -4.17 9.31
C GLY A 26 7.93 -4.37 8.12
N ASP A 27 9.21 -4.01 8.19
CA ASP A 27 10.13 -4.08 7.04
C ASP A 27 10.21 -5.47 6.39
N PHE A 28 10.01 -6.54 7.18
CA PHE A 28 10.01 -7.92 6.69
C PHE A 28 8.86 -8.21 5.72
N LEU A 29 7.79 -7.42 5.74
CA LEU A 29 6.65 -7.51 4.83
C LEU A 29 6.93 -6.86 3.47
N ILE A 30 7.97 -6.03 3.36
CA ILE A 30 8.35 -5.38 2.11
C ILE A 30 9.17 -6.37 1.29
N SER A 31 8.47 -7.21 0.52
CA SER A 31 9.09 -8.17 -0.38
C SER A 31 9.98 -7.46 -1.41
N GLY A 32 11.06 -8.13 -1.83
CA GLY A 32 12.11 -7.51 -2.65
C GLY A 32 13.12 -6.68 -1.85
N TYR A 33 12.72 -5.98 -0.79
CA TYR A 33 13.66 -5.39 0.18
C TYR A 33 14.12 -6.41 1.21
N ASN A 34 13.19 -7.15 1.82
CA ASN A 34 13.50 -8.18 2.82
C ASN A 34 14.31 -9.37 2.24
N THR A 35 14.08 -9.72 0.98
CA THR A 35 14.78 -10.81 0.27
C THR A 35 16.05 -10.36 -0.46
N ALA A 36 16.33 -9.05 -0.49
CA ALA A 36 17.54 -8.53 -1.12
C ALA A 36 18.78 -8.76 -0.24
N SER A 37 19.93 -8.98 -0.90
CA SER A 37 21.23 -8.99 -0.23
C SER A 37 21.50 -7.66 0.48
N LYS A 38 22.38 -7.68 1.50
CA LYS A 38 22.76 -6.47 2.25
C LYS A 38 23.26 -5.35 1.33
N GLU A 39 24.06 -5.68 0.32
CA GLU A 39 24.56 -4.71 -0.67
C GLU A 39 23.42 -4.09 -1.48
N LYS A 40 22.45 -4.89 -1.94
CA LYS A 40 21.31 -4.38 -2.70
C LYS A 40 20.39 -3.52 -1.84
N ARG A 41 20.16 -3.90 -0.57
CA ARG A 41 19.39 -3.10 0.40
C ARG A 41 20.04 -1.74 0.68
N ALA A 42 21.36 -1.68 0.74
CA ALA A 42 22.09 -0.43 1.02
C ALA A 42 21.81 0.67 -0.02
N LYS A 43 21.48 0.28 -1.26
CA LYS A 43 21.13 1.16 -2.39
C LYS A 43 19.78 1.87 -2.21
N TYR A 44 18.94 1.47 -1.25
CA TYR A 44 17.63 2.07 -1.01
C TYR A 44 17.62 2.91 0.28
N ASN A 45 16.90 4.03 0.26
CA ASN A 45 16.57 4.78 1.46
C ASN A 45 15.35 4.13 2.13
N VAL A 46 15.60 3.43 3.25
CA VAL A 46 14.56 2.68 3.97
C VAL A 46 13.42 3.58 4.48
N GLN A 47 13.69 4.82 4.87
CA GLN A 47 12.65 5.75 5.33
C GLN A 47 11.70 6.12 4.19
N ARG A 48 12.23 6.41 3.00
CA ARG A 48 11.41 6.67 1.80
C ARG A 48 10.64 5.42 1.35
N LEU A 49 11.26 4.24 1.45
CA LEU A 49 10.61 2.99 1.11
C LEU A 49 9.40 2.72 2.01
N ARG A 50 9.58 2.81 3.34
CA ARG A 50 8.50 2.65 4.32
C ARG A 50 7.40 3.66 4.09
N LEU A 51 7.76 4.93 3.87
CA LEU A 51 6.80 5.99 3.60
C LEU A 51 5.94 5.63 2.39
N LEU A 52 6.54 5.27 1.25
CA LEU A 52 5.78 4.88 0.06
C LEU A 52 4.90 3.65 0.29
N VAL A 53 5.42 2.58 0.89
CA VAL A 53 4.61 1.37 1.12
C VAL A 53 3.46 1.66 2.07
N SER A 54 3.71 2.39 3.17
CA SER A 54 2.66 2.76 4.12
C SER A 54 1.61 3.70 3.51
N SER A 55 2.02 4.68 2.70
CA SER A 55 1.08 5.62 2.09
C SER A 55 0.23 4.96 1.01
N LEU A 56 0.77 4.01 0.26
CA LEU A 56 -0.02 3.17 -0.66
C LEU A 56 -1.13 2.42 0.09
N LEU A 57 -0.78 1.76 1.20
CA LEU A 57 -1.75 1.03 2.02
C LEU A 57 -2.84 1.95 2.60
N VAL A 58 -2.46 3.14 3.07
CA VAL A 58 -3.43 4.15 3.54
C VAL A 58 -4.36 4.62 2.42
N LEU A 59 -3.84 4.89 1.23
CA LEU A 59 -4.67 5.33 0.09
C LEU A 59 -5.67 4.25 -0.33
N ILE A 60 -5.24 2.98 -0.39
CA ILE A 60 -6.14 1.85 -0.66
C ILE A 60 -7.21 1.74 0.44
N THR A 61 -6.80 1.85 1.71
CA THR A 61 -7.72 1.84 2.86
C THR A 61 -8.80 2.92 2.73
N ILE A 62 -8.40 4.15 2.39
CA ILE A 62 -9.35 5.26 2.19
C ILE A 62 -10.34 4.93 1.07
N GLY A 63 -9.86 4.41 -0.06
CA GLY A 63 -10.73 4.03 -1.19
C GLY A 63 -11.78 2.98 -0.80
N LEU A 64 -11.36 1.94 -0.07
CA LEU A 64 -12.26 0.88 0.41
C LEU A 64 -13.29 1.40 1.42
N VAL A 65 -12.86 2.22 2.38
CA VAL A 65 -13.77 2.83 3.37
C VAL A 65 -14.79 3.75 2.69
N VAL A 66 -14.36 4.56 1.71
CA VAL A 66 -15.27 5.42 0.94
C VAL A 66 -16.28 4.57 0.16
N ALA A 67 -15.83 3.53 -0.52
CA ALA A 67 -16.71 2.62 -1.26
C ALA A 67 -17.75 1.94 -0.34
N ALA A 68 -17.34 1.52 0.86
CA ALA A 68 -18.22 0.92 1.85
C ALA A 68 -19.23 1.93 2.43
N LEU A 69 -18.78 3.13 2.79
CA LEU A 69 -19.62 4.19 3.36
C LEU A 69 -20.67 4.71 2.36
N LEU A 70 -20.30 4.84 1.09
CA LEU A 70 -21.18 5.33 0.03
C LEU A 70 -22.01 4.22 -0.61
N GLY A 71 -21.81 2.95 -0.22
CA GLY A 71 -22.55 1.82 -0.78
C GLY A 71 -22.31 1.62 -2.28
N TRP A 72 -21.07 1.83 -2.75
CA TRP A 72 -20.71 1.70 -4.16
C TRP A 72 -21.06 0.32 -4.73
N GLY A 73 -21.63 0.34 -5.94
CA GLY A 73 -22.01 -0.85 -6.70
C GLY A 73 -20.84 -1.42 -7.49
N GLU A 74 -21.15 -2.41 -8.34
CA GLU A 74 -20.15 -3.15 -9.12
C GLU A 74 -19.31 -2.24 -10.04
N ALA A 75 -19.96 -1.31 -10.75
CA ALA A 75 -19.27 -0.43 -11.70
C ALA A 75 -18.28 0.53 -11.00
N GLU A 76 -18.69 1.14 -9.90
CA GLU A 76 -17.81 2.01 -9.11
C GLU A 76 -16.64 1.24 -8.50
N ARG A 77 -16.86 -0.02 -8.10
CA ARG A 77 -15.83 -0.92 -7.57
C ARG A 77 -14.86 -1.38 -8.65
N GLU A 78 -15.32 -1.55 -9.89
CA GLU A 78 -14.44 -1.80 -11.04
C GLU A 78 -13.52 -0.61 -11.29
N TYR A 79 -14.06 0.63 -11.30
CA TYR A 79 -13.25 1.83 -11.42
C TYR A 79 -12.25 2.00 -10.27
N LEU A 80 -12.66 1.70 -9.03
CA LEU A 80 -11.75 1.70 -7.88
C LEU A 80 -10.60 0.71 -8.07
N SER A 81 -10.89 -0.51 -8.55
CA SER A 81 -9.90 -1.56 -8.78
C SER A 81 -8.89 -1.15 -9.86
N ILE A 82 -9.36 -0.53 -10.95
CA ILE A 82 -8.50 0.05 -11.98
C ILE A 82 -7.63 1.17 -11.39
N GLY A 83 -8.21 2.06 -10.59
CA GLY A 83 -7.48 3.15 -9.92
C GLY A 83 -6.38 2.62 -8.99
N ILE A 84 -6.66 1.58 -8.21
CA ILE A 84 -5.67 0.91 -7.35
C ILE A 84 -4.54 0.31 -8.19
N ALA A 85 -4.85 -0.36 -9.31
CA ALA A 85 -3.83 -0.93 -10.19
C ALA A 85 -2.89 0.15 -10.76
N VAL A 86 -3.44 1.27 -11.23
CA VAL A 86 -2.65 2.42 -11.71
C VAL A 86 -1.79 3.00 -10.58
N LEU A 87 -2.36 3.16 -9.38
CA LEU A 87 -1.63 3.65 -8.21
C LEU A 87 -0.44 2.74 -7.87
N VAL A 88 -0.63 1.43 -7.87
CA VAL A 88 0.44 0.45 -7.63
C VAL A 88 1.58 0.63 -8.63
N VAL A 89 1.29 0.81 -9.92
CA VAL A 89 2.32 1.06 -10.96
C VAL A 89 3.10 2.34 -10.68
N ILE A 90 2.41 3.44 -10.32
CA ILE A 90 3.05 4.70 -9.95
C ILE A 90 3.99 4.50 -8.77
N TYR A 91 3.56 3.78 -7.74
CA TYR A 91 4.38 3.49 -6.57
C TYR A 91 5.61 2.64 -6.88
N PHE A 92 5.49 1.65 -7.77
CA PHE A 92 6.67 0.92 -8.27
C PHE A 92 7.68 1.87 -8.93
N ILE A 93 7.22 2.77 -9.80
CA ILE A 93 8.09 3.76 -10.46
C ILE A 93 8.78 4.64 -9.41
N LEU A 94 8.05 5.12 -8.39
CA LEU A 94 8.62 5.93 -7.31
C LEU A 94 9.65 5.15 -6.48
N ILE A 95 9.44 3.85 -6.24
CA ILE A 95 10.42 2.98 -5.58
C ILE A 95 11.71 2.88 -6.41
N TYR A 96 11.60 2.73 -7.73
CA TYR A 96 12.78 2.62 -8.60
C TYR A 96 13.53 3.95 -8.79
N THR A 97 12.83 5.08 -8.75
CA THR A 97 13.39 6.40 -9.09
C THR A 97 13.76 7.24 -7.86
N TRP A 98 12.89 7.31 -6.85
CA TRP A 98 13.03 8.26 -5.74
C TRP A 98 13.56 7.62 -4.44
N VAL A 99 13.22 6.35 -4.20
CA VAL A 99 13.69 5.62 -3.01
C VAL A 99 15.16 5.22 -3.15
N LYS A 100 15.61 4.91 -4.36
CA LYS A 100 17.00 4.57 -4.64
C LYS A 100 17.90 5.76 -4.26
N LYS A 101 18.92 5.51 -3.45
CA LYS A 101 19.94 6.51 -3.11
C LYS A 101 20.72 6.84 -4.38
N LYS A 102 20.98 8.14 -4.58
CA LYS A 102 21.90 8.60 -5.63
C LYS A 102 23.33 8.19 -5.28
#